data_AF-A0A9D8SNX2-F1
#
_entry.id   AF-A0A9D8SNX2-F1
#
_cell.length_a   1.000
_cell.length_b   1.000
_cell.length_c   1.000
_cell.angle_alpha   90.00
_cell.angle_beta   90.00
_cell.angle_gamma   90.00
#
_symmetry.space_group_name_H-M   'P 1'
#
loop_
_entity.id
_entity.type
_entity.pdbx_description
1 polymer ?
#
loop_
_entity_poly.entity_id
_entity_poly.type
_entity_poly.pdbx_seq_one_letter_code
_entity_poly.pdbx_strand_id
1 'polypeptide(L)'
;MKRLCLFAGYSQDGIIEEYVIYYVRELAKLADVYYMADCEMPKSELDKLTPYVISAQAFRHCKYDFGSWGELYSHLQSILNKYDEVILTNDSIFGPLYSLENYFEKMSFSDCSAWSLCYNRFMMSFFVVLKPDIFLEKWFADFLTGIRPGIDKNNIVWLYESGMTSLIEQHGKNIDAVFKGNDI
;
A
#
# COMPACT_ATOMS: atom_id res chain seq x y z
N MET A 1 -12.63 14.22 0.81
CA MET A 1 -11.47 13.52 1.40
C MET A 1 -10.50 13.20 0.28
N LYS A 2 -9.22 13.47 0.46
CA LYS A 2 -8.18 13.27 -0.54
C LYS A 2 -7.27 12.11 -0.14
N ARG A 3 -7.11 11.11 -0.99
CA ARG A 3 -6.31 9.92 -0.70
C ARG A 3 -5.14 9.78 -1.65
N LEU A 4 -4.02 9.30 -1.13
CA LEU A 4 -2.85 8.91 -1.91
C LEU A 4 -2.79 7.37 -1.92
N CYS A 5 -2.54 6.76 -3.06
CA CYS A 5 -2.31 5.32 -3.16
C CYS A 5 -0.87 5.04 -3.60
N LEU A 6 -0.13 4.30 -2.77
CA LEU A 6 1.18 3.75 -3.09
C LEU A 6 0.99 2.29 -3.48
N PHE A 7 1.04 2.02 -4.78
CA PHE A 7 0.82 0.70 -5.34
C PHE A 7 2.17 0.02 -5.62
N ALA A 8 2.40 -1.13 -5.01
CA ALA A 8 3.55 -1.98 -5.28
C ALA A 8 3.19 -3.06 -6.31
N GLY A 9 4.03 -3.22 -7.33
CA GLY A 9 3.86 -4.27 -8.33
C GLY A 9 5.05 -5.22 -8.41
N TYR A 10 4.82 -6.41 -8.94
CA TYR A 10 5.88 -7.32 -9.34
C TYR A 10 5.43 -8.21 -10.49
N SER A 11 6.27 -8.29 -11.52
CA SER A 11 6.07 -9.23 -12.62
C SER A 11 7.37 -9.92 -12.95
N GLN A 12 7.37 -11.24 -12.94
CA GLN A 12 8.53 -12.04 -13.36
C GLN A 12 8.86 -11.82 -14.84
N ASP A 13 7.84 -11.64 -15.66
CA ASP A 13 7.95 -11.47 -17.11
C ASP A 13 7.94 -9.99 -17.54
N GLY A 14 7.87 -9.05 -16.58
CA GLY A 14 7.79 -7.62 -16.84
C GLY A 14 6.50 -7.21 -17.54
N ILE A 15 5.40 -7.95 -17.33
CA ILE A 15 4.09 -7.71 -17.93
C ILE A 15 3.11 -7.24 -16.85
N ILE A 16 2.34 -6.19 -17.17
CA ILE A 16 1.18 -5.78 -16.36
C ILE A 16 -0.03 -6.58 -16.80
N GLU A 17 -0.53 -7.40 -15.89
CA GLU A 17 -1.71 -8.24 -16.09
C GLU A 17 -3.00 -7.40 -16.08
N GLU A 18 -4.02 -7.85 -16.80
CA GLU A 18 -5.31 -7.14 -16.93
C GLU A 18 -5.99 -6.89 -15.59
N TYR A 19 -5.83 -7.80 -14.62
CA TYR A 19 -6.39 -7.61 -13.29
C TYR A 19 -5.72 -6.47 -12.52
N VAL A 20 -4.43 -6.21 -12.77
CA VAL A 20 -3.70 -5.08 -12.17
C VAL A 20 -4.21 -3.77 -12.77
N ILE A 21 -4.42 -3.74 -14.10
CA ILE A 21 -5.01 -2.57 -14.78
C ILE A 21 -6.41 -2.29 -14.21
N TYR A 22 -7.24 -3.32 -14.08
CA TYR A 22 -8.55 -3.23 -13.45
C TYR A 22 -8.44 -2.68 -12.02
N TYR A 23 -7.54 -3.22 -11.21
CA TYR A 23 -7.39 -2.83 -9.82
C TYR A 23 -6.96 -1.35 -9.69
N VAL A 24 -5.92 -0.95 -10.43
CA VAL A 24 -5.43 0.43 -10.45
C VAL A 24 -6.53 1.40 -10.92
N ARG A 25 -7.32 1.03 -11.92
CA ARG A 25 -8.47 1.83 -12.37
C ARG A 25 -9.51 2.02 -11.28
N GLU A 26 -9.84 0.98 -10.52
CA GLU A 26 -10.81 1.10 -9.43
C GLU A 26 -10.27 1.96 -8.27
N LEU A 27 -8.97 1.85 -7.95
CA LEU A 27 -8.30 2.73 -6.98
C LEU A 27 -8.29 4.19 -7.41
N ALA A 28 -8.07 4.47 -8.70
CA ALA A 28 -8.02 5.81 -9.28
C ALA A 28 -9.33 6.60 -9.14
N LYS A 29 -10.46 5.91 -8.90
CA LYS A 29 -11.74 6.57 -8.59
C LYS A 29 -11.75 7.23 -7.21
N LEU A 30 -10.87 6.80 -6.32
CA LEU A 30 -10.89 7.17 -4.90
C LEU A 30 -9.60 7.83 -4.40
N ALA A 31 -8.50 7.69 -5.15
CA ALA A 31 -7.17 8.13 -4.76
C ALA A 31 -6.32 8.58 -5.94
N ASP A 32 -5.36 9.46 -5.64
CA ASP A 32 -4.23 9.78 -6.51
C ASP A 32 -3.25 8.58 -6.49
N VAL A 33 -3.14 7.82 -7.58
CA VAL A 33 -2.36 6.57 -7.60
C VAL A 33 -0.94 6.78 -8.12
N TYR A 34 0.03 6.28 -7.36
CA TYR A 34 1.42 6.14 -7.77
C TYR A 34 1.82 4.68 -7.76
N TYR A 35 2.34 4.19 -8.89
CA TYR A 35 2.71 2.80 -9.10
C TYR A 35 4.23 2.65 -9.14
N MET A 36 4.76 1.67 -8.42
CA MET A 36 6.15 1.25 -8.53
C MET A 36 6.27 -0.26 -8.49
N ALA A 37 7.01 -0.85 -9.43
CA ALA A 37 7.26 -2.28 -9.46
C ALA A 37 8.72 -2.65 -9.19
N ASP A 38 8.94 -3.70 -8.39
CA ASP A 38 10.27 -4.28 -8.10
C ASP A 38 10.71 -5.26 -9.20
N CYS A 39 10.68 -4.83 -10.45
CA CYS A 39 11.09 -5.63 -11.59
C CYS A 39 11.52 -4.73 -12.75
N GLU A 40 12.19 -5.33 -13.74
CA GLU A 40 12.39 -4.66 -15.02
C GLU A 40 11.10 -4.76 -15.83
N MET A 41 10.65 -3.65 -16.40
CA MET A 41 9.41 -3.59 -17.16
C MET A 41 9.57 -2.60 -18.32
N PRO A 42 9.18 -2.98 -19.55
CA PRO A 42 9.24 -2.07 -20.67
C PRO A 42 8.22 -0.94 -20.47
N LYS A 43 8.55 0.25 -20.98
CA LYS A 43 7.67 1.42 -20.88
C LYS A 43 6.26 1.16 -21.42
N SER A 44 6.13 0.38 -22.49
CA SER A 44 4.84 0.03 -23.08
C SER A 44 3.89 -0.69 -22.11
N GLU A 45 4.42 -1.41 -21.13
CA GLU A 45 3.63 -2.06 -20.10
C GLU A 45 3.17 -1.04 -19.05
N LEU A 46 4.06 -0.15 -18.60
CA LEU A 46 3.70 0.97 -17.72
C LEU A 46 2.68 1.92 -18.35
N ASP A 47 2.76 2.13 -19.67
CA ASP A 47 1.84 2.98 -20.44
C ASP A 47 0.38 2.47 -20.34
N LYS A 48 0.15 1.17 -20.09
CA LYS A 48 -1.20 0.62 -19.83
C LYS A 48 -1.87 1.23 -18.60
N LEU A 49 -1.09 1.71 -17.63
CA LEU A 49 -1.60 2.34 -16.41
C LEU A 49 -1.78 3.86 -16.51
N THR A 50 -1.22 4.51 -17.55
CA THR A 50 -1.18 5.98 -17.66
C THR A 50 -2.53 6.68 -17.46
N PRO A 51 -3.69 6.15 -17.91
CA PRO A 51 -4.97 6.82 -17.66
C PRO A 51 -5.41 6.87 -16.19
N TYR A 52 -4.77 6.08 -15.32
CA TYR A 52 -5.24 5.80 -13.96
C TYR A 52 -4.22 6.15 -12.88
N VAL A 53 -3.02 6.58 -13.26
CA VAL A 53 -1.92 6.87 -12.34
C VAL A 53 -1.34 8.26 -12.59
N ILE A 54 -0.84 8.89 -11.54
CA ILE A 54 -0.05 10.11 -11.66
C ILE A 54 1.37 9.79 -12.15
N SER A 55 1.91 8.64 -11.71
CA SER A 55 3.21 8.14 -12.14
C SER A 55 3.26 6.63 -12.01
N ALA A 56 3.90 5.97 -12.98
CA ALA A 56 4.23 4.56 -12.95
C ALA A 56 5.73 4.38 -13.24
N GLN A 57 6.42 3.62 -12.40
CA GLN A 57 7.85 3.33 -12.52
C GLN A 57 8.11 1.85 -12.27
N ALA A 58 9.18 1.32 -12.84
CA ALA A 58 9.63 -0.04 -12.59
C ALA A 58 11.14 -0.09 -12.70
N PHE A 59 11.77 -0.64 -11.67
CA PHE A 59 13.19 -0.99 -11.67
C PHE A 59 13.44 -2.02 -10.58
N ARG A 60 14.47 -2.86 -10.76
CA ARG A 60 14.80 -3.87 -9.77
C ARG A 60 15.51 -3.25 -8.55
N HIS A 61 14.78 -3.07 -7.44
CA HIS A 61 15.32 -2.57 -6.18
C HIS A 61 15.55 -3.66 -5.12
N CYS A 62 15.05 -4.88 -5.32
CA CYS A 62 15.27 -6.06 -4.47
C CYS A 62 14.84 -5.84 -3.01
N LYS A 63 13.71 -5.18 -2.82
CA LYS A 63 13.16 -4.80 -1.50
C LYS A 63 11.67 -5.17 -1.35
N TYR A 64 11.08 -5.87 -2.33
CA TYR A 64 9.68 -6.28 -2.33
C TYR A 64 8.73 -5.08 -2.18
N ASP A 65 7.46 -5.31 -1.85
CA ASP A 65 6.44 -4.25 -1.86
C ASP A 65 6.76 -3.11 -0.88
N PHE A 66 7.29 -3.46 0.30
CA PHE A 66 7.75 -2.47 1.28
C PHE A 66 8.84 -1.55 0.72
N GLY A 67 9.69 -2.08 -0.17
CA GLY A 67 10.65 -1.29 -0.94
C GLY A 67 9.97 -0.28 -1.85
N SER A 68 9.00 -0.73 -2.65
CA SER A 68 8.27 0.12 -3.58
C SER A 68 7.47 1.21 -2.85
N TRP A 69 6.79 0.86 -1.75
CA TRP A 69 6.13 1.83 -0.89
C TRP A 69 7.11 2.83 -0.28
N GLY A 70 8.28 2.38 0.20
CA GLY A 70 9.31 3.24 0.77
C GLY A 70 9.90 4.23 -0.23
N GLU A 71 10.20 3.80 -1.45
CA GLU A 71 10.68 4.68 -2.53
C GLU A 71 9.61 5.71 -2.92
N LEU A 72 8.37 5.29 -3.13
CA LEU A 72 7.26 6.19 -3.42
C LEU A 72 7.02 7.18 -2.29
N TYR A 73 6.98 6.71 -1.04
CA TYR A 73 6.81 7.55 0.14
C TYR A 73 7.93 8.60 0.23
N SER A 74 9.19 8.18 0.03
CA SER A 74 10.35 9.06 0.03
C SER A 74 10.23 10.18 -1.02
N HIS A 75 9.86 9.82 -2.25
CA HIS A 75 9.67 10.80 -3.34
C HIS A 75 8.52 11.78 -3.09
N LEU A 76 7.49 11.35 -2.34
CA LEU A 76 6.26 12.13 -2.15
C LEU A 76 6.20 12.87 -0.80
N GLN A 77 7.24 12.79 0.04
CA GLN A 77 7.25 13.39 1.39
C GLN A 77 6.77 14.84 1.42
N SER A 78 7.20 15.65 0.44
CA SER A 78 6.86 17.08 0.36
C SER A 78 5.36 17.38 0.14
N ILE A 79 4.58 16.39 -0.28
CA ILE A 79 3.15 16.54 -0.56
C ILE A 79 2.25 15.69 0.32
N LEU A 80 2.80 14.84 1.20
CA LEU A 80 2.01 13.93 2.06
C LEU A 80 0.98 14.69 2.91
N ASN A 81 1.34 15.87 3.42
CA ASN A 81 0.45 16.70 4.24
C ASN A 81 -0.79 17.25 3.50
N LYS A 82 -0.91 17.03 2.19
CA LYS A 82 -2.09 17.40 1.39
C LYS A 82 -3.14 16.29 1.34
N TYR A 83 -2.86 15.12 1.90
CA TYR A 83 -3.74 13.97 1.89
C TYR A 83 -4.30 13.69 3.26
N ASP A 84 -5.53 13.17 3.29
CA ASP A 84 -6.24 12.74 4.50
C ASP A 84 -5.91 11.28 4.82
N GLU A 85 -5.60 10.46 3.81
CA GLU A 85 -5.25 9.04 3.96
C GLU A 85 -4.19 8.61 2.94
N VAL A 86 -3.34 7.65 3.34
CA VAL A 86 -2.40 6.93 2.47
C VAL A 86 -2.80 5.47 2.42
N ILE A 87 -3.01 4.95 1.21
CA ILE A 87 -3.28 3.54 0.92
C ILE A 87 -1.95 2.88 0.53
N LEU A 88 -1.58 1.81 1.22
CA LEU A 88 -0.52 0.89 0.83
C LEU A 88 -1.19 -0.38 0.30
N THR A 89 -0.90 -0.74 -0.95
CA THR A 89 -1.44 -1.96 -1.55
C THR A 89 -0.48 -2.54 -2.59
N ASN A 90 -0.74 -3.78 -3.00
CA ASN A 90 0.07 -4.51 -3.96
C ASN A 90 -0.81 -5.31 -4.95
N ASP A 91 -0.18 -5.94 -5.93
CA ASP A 91 -0.81 -6.80 -6.93
C ASP A 91 -1.01 -8.26 -6.47
N SER A 92 -0.82 -8.58 -5.20
CA SER A 92 -1.00 -9.96 -4.70
C SER A 92 -2.46 -10.43 -4.60
N ILE A 93 -3.42 -9.55 -4.91
CA ILE A 93 -4.85 -9.84 -4.85
C ILE A 93 -5.54 -9.64 -6.20
N PHE A 94 -6.53 -10.49 -6.48
CA PHE A 94 -7.46 -10.28 -7.57
C PHE A 94 -8.65 -9.46 -7.05
N GLY A 95 -8.84 -8.26 -7.56
CA GLY A 95 -9.94 -7.42 -7.11
C GLY A 95 -9.84 -5.97 -7.59
N PRO A 96 -10.74 -5.10 -7.09
CA PRO A 96 -11.78 -5.41 -6.12
C PRO A 96 -13.03 -6.06 -6.78
N LEU A 97 -13.61 -7.09 -6.13
CA LEU A 97 -14.84 -7.75 -6.59
C LEU A 97 -16.12 -6.96 -6.24
N TYR A 98 -16.04 -6.10 -5.23
CA TYR A 98 -17.09 -5.18 -4.80
C TYR A 98 -16.52 -3.75 -4.81
N SER A 99 -17.38 -2.72 -4.80
CA SER A 99 -16.90 -1.34 -4.76
C SER A 99 -16.04 -1.10 -3.52
N LEU A 100 -14.83 -0.55 -3.71
CA LEU A 100 -13.97 -0.11 -2.61
C LEU A 100 -14.63 0.99 -1.78
N GLU A 101 -15.53 1.79 -2.36
CA GLU A 101 -16.25 2.86 -1.66
C GLU A 101 -16.96 2.35 -0.42
N ASN A 102 -17.58 1.17 -0.50
CA ASN A 102 -18.30 0.56 0.62
C ASN A 102 -17.37 0.28 1.81
N TYR A 103 -16.12 -0.10 1.54
CA TYR A 103 -15.13 -0.34 2.59
C TYR A 103 -14.67 0.98 3.23
N PHE A 104 -14.41 2.00 2.42
CA PHE A 104 -14.07 3.34 2.93
C PHE A 104 -15.22 3.97 3.72
N GLU A 105 -16.47 3.81 3.28
CA GLU A 105 -17.65 4.27 4.00
C GLU A 105 -17.76 3.57 5.35
N LYS A 106 -17.65 2.23 5.39
CA LYS A 106 -17.65 1.46 6.65
C LYS A 106 -16.56 1.96 7.61
N MET A 107 -15.34 2.16 7.12
CA MET A 107 -14.21 2.56 7.94
C MET A 107 -14.23 4.04 8.34
N SER A 108 -15.04 4.87 7.68
CA SER A 108 -15.25 6.28 8.08
C SER A 108 -15.91 6.43 9.46
N PHE A 109 -16.64 5.39 9.92
CA PHE A 109 -17.23 5.34 11.26
C PHE A 109 -16.30 4.78 12.33
N SER A 110 -15.12 4.26 11.95
CA SER A 110 -14.15 3.68 12.88
C SER A 110 -13.19 4.73 13.43
N ASP A 111 -13.05 4.75 14.75
CA ASP A 111 -12.07 5.56 15.48
C ASP A 111 -10.71 4.85 15.54
N CYS A 112 -10.10 4.69 14.36
CA CYS A 112 -8.78 4.11 14.17
C CYS A 112 -7.83 5.07 13.47
N SER A 113 -6.52 4.91 13.70
CA SER A 113 -5.47 5.62 12.97
C SER A 113 -5.00 4.86 11.74
N ALA A 114 -5.19 3.54 11.72
CA ALA A 114 -4.94 2.67 10.57
C ALA A 114 -6.02 1.60 10.44
N TRP A 115 -6.24 1.13 9.22
CA TRP A 115 -7.06 -0.04 8.99
C TRP A 115 -6.60 -0.87 7.81
N SER A 116 -7.04 -2.13 7.77
CA SER A 116 -6.77 -3.07 6.66
C SER A 116 -8.05 -3.75 6.20
N LEU A 117 -8.02 -4.40 5.03
CA LEU A 117 -9.15 -5.21 4.60
C LEU A 117 -9.37 -6.39 5.56
N CYS A 118 -8.31 -7.11 5.91
CA CYS A 118 -8.38 -8.29 6.76
C CYS A 118 -7.40 -8.20 7.92
N TYR A 119 -7.81 -8.69 9.09
CA TYR A 119 -6.97 -8.78 10.28
C TYR A 119 -6.89 -10.23 10.79
N ASN A 120 -5.68 -10.78 10.87
CA ASN A 120 -5.43 -12.09 11.48
C ASN A 120 -4.15 -12.03 12.32
N ARG A 121 -4.29 -11.85 13.64
CA ARG A 121 -3.21 -11.51 14.60
C ARG A 121 -2.50 -10.17 14.32
N PHE A 122 -2.49 -9.75 13.06
CA PHE A 122 -1.90 -8.54 12.52
C PHE A 122 -2.67 -8.09 11.28
N MET A 123 -2.46 -6.85 10.85
CA MET A 123 -3.01 -6.33 9.59
C MET A 123 -2.43 -7.06 8.39
N MET A 124 -3.30 -7.51 7.48
CA MET A 124 -2.84 -8.07 6.21
C MET A 124 -2.40 -6.93 5.27
N SER A 125 -1.12 -6.92 4.95
CA SER A 125 -0.44 -5.81 4.26
C SER A 125 -0.73 -5.67 2.76
N PHE A 126 -1.52 -6.56 2.17
CA PHE A 126 -1.98 -6.40 0.78
C PHE A 126 -2.92 -5.20 0.59
N PHE A 127 -3.54 -4.71 1.68
CA PHE A 127 -4.32 -3.47 1.67
C PHE A 127 -4.38 -2.84 3.06
N VAL A 128 -3.68 -1.72 3.23
CA VAL A 128 -3.63 -0.95 4.47
C VAL A 128 -3.90 0.52 4.16
N VAL A 129 -4.66 1.17 5.02
CA VAL A 129 -4.93 2.61 4.97
C VAL A 129 -4.44 3.25 6.26
N LEU A 130 -3.70 4.34 6.12
CA LEU A 130 -3.07 5.07 7.21
C LEU A 130 -3.59 6.50 7.24
N LYS A 131 -3.86 7.02 8.43
CA LYS A 131 -4.24 8.42 8.67
C LYS A 131 -3.01 9.30 8.99
N PRO A 132 -3.15 10.65 8.96
CA PRO A 132 -2.00 11.55 9.01
C PRO A 132 -1.20 11.46 10.31
N ASP A 133 -1.84 11.03 11.39
CA ASP A 133 -1.22 10.79 12.69
C ASP A 133 -0.33 9.53 12.73
N ILE A 134 -0.21 8.81 11.61
CA ILE A 134 0.79 7.78 11.34
C ILE A 134 1.71 8.20 10.20
N PHE A 135 1.19 8.45 9.00
CA PHE A 135 2.05 8.60 7.82
C PHE A 135 2.81 9.92 7.75
N LEU A 136 2.55 10.89 8.64
CA LEU A 136 3.38 12.09 8.78
C LEU A 136 4.42 11.96 9.89
N GLU A 137 4.39 10.87 10.66
CA GLU A 137 5.26 10.69 11.79
C GLU A 137 6.67 10.24 11.37
N LYS A 138 7.67 10.75 12.09
CA LYS A 138 9.08 10.41 11.81
C LYS A 138 9.35 8.91 11.99
N TRP A 139 8.79 8.29 13.03
CA TRP A 139 8.99 6.87 13.31
C TRP A 139 8.45 5.98 12.18
N PHE A 140 7.35 6.40 11.54
CA PHE A 140 6.78 5.68 10.42
C PHE A 140 7.60 5.90 9.14
N ALA A 141 8.05 7.14 8.92
CA ALA A 141 8.96 7.46 7.82
C ALA A 141 10.26 6.64 7.90
N ASP A 142 10.87 6.56 9.09
CA ASP A 142 12.08 5.78 9.33
C ASP A 142 11.85 4.28 9.09
N PHE A 143 10.68 3.74 9.48
CA PHE A 143 10.30 2.36 9.23
C PHE A 143 10.17 2.06 7.74
N LEU A 144 9.36 2.85 7.01
CA LEU A 144 9.02 2.58 5.62
C LEU A 144 10.22 2.80 4.68
N THR A 145 11.07 3.79 4.97
CA THR A 145 12.29 4.10 4.18
C THR A 145 13.54 3.35 4.68
N GLY A 146 13.45 2.68 5.83
CA GLY A 146 14.52 1.93 6.46
C GLY A 146 14.85 0.60 5.78
N ILE A 147 14.00 0.14 4.86
CA ILE A 147 14.16 -1.14 4.18
C ILE A 147 15.42 -1.13 3.30
N ARG A 148 16.24 -2.17 3.43
CA ARG A 148 17.52 -2.33 2.71
C ARG A 148 17.46 -3.54 1.77
N PRO A 149 18.13 -3.49 0.61
CA PRO A 149 18.31 -4.68 -0.23
C PRO A 149 19.10 -5.75 0.53
N GLY A 150 18.82 -7.03 0.24
CA GLY A 150 19.54 -8.15 0.86
C GLY A 150 19.10 -8.51 2.29
N ILE A 151 17.98 -7.94 2.76
CA ILE A 151 17.30 -8.44 3.97
C ILE A 151 16.85 -9.88 3.72
N ASP A 152 17.12 -10.76 4.69
CA ASP A 152 16.69 -12.17 4.66
C ASP A 152 15.18 -12.27 4.40
N LYS A 153 14.76 -13.26 3.61
CA LYS A 153 13.35 -13.51 3.31
C LYS A 153 12.52 -13.60 4.60
N ASN A 154 13.06 -14.17 5.67
CA ASN A 154 12.37 -14.26 6.95
C ASN A 154 12.10 -12.89 7.58
N ASN A 155 13.00 -11.93 7.44
CA ASN A 155 12.80 -10.56 7.94
C ASN A 155 11.77 -9.80 7.12
N ILE A 156 11.74 -10.02 5.80
CA ILE A 156 10.67 -9.48 4.95
C ILE A 156 9.33 -10.09 5.36
N VAL A 157 9.24 -11.42 5.47
CA VAL A 157 8.04 -12.11 5.97
C VAL A 157 7.61 -11.55 7.33
N TRP A 158 8.55 -11.32 8.25
CA TRP A 158 8.25 -10.72 9.54
C TRP A 158 7.62 -9.31 9.42
N LEU A 159 8.08 -8.48 8.48
CA LEU A 159 7.46 -7.17 8.21
C LEU A 159 6.03 -7.30 7.67
N TYR A 160 5.80 -8.25 6.75
CA TYR A 160 4.48 -8.55 6.20
C TYR A 160 3.51 -9.11 7.23
N GLU A 161 4.03 -9.95 8.13
CA GLU A 161 3.27 -10.56 9.20
C GLU A 161 3.06 -9.54 10.33
N SER A 162 4.08 -9.17 11.10
CA SER A 162 3.85 -8.44 12.36
C SER A 162 4.43 -7.02 12.42
N GLY A 163 5.48 -6.72 11.66
CA GLY A 163 6.31 -5.54 11.90
C GLY A 163 5.57 -4.20 11.85
N MET A 164 4.74 -3.98 10.82
CA MET A 164 3.97 -2.73 10.68
C MET A 164 2.93 -2.59 11.79
N THR A 165 2.18 -3.66 12.08
CA THR A 165 1.14 -3.68 13.12
C THR A 165 1.76 -3.38 14.49
N SER A 166 2.81 -4.11 14.87
CA SER A 166 3.46 -3.93 16.17
C SER A 166 4.04 -2.53 16.34
N LEU A 167 4.60 -1.94 15.29
CA LEU A 167 5.13 -0.57 15.36
C LEU A 167 4.00 0.44 15.63
N ILE A 168 2.89 0.33 14.91
CA ILE A 168 1.73 1.22 15.06
C ILE A 168 1.16 1.10 16.49
N GLU A 169 1.00 -0.12 17.01
CA GLU A 169 0.52 -0.38 18.38
C GLU A 169 1.48 0.15 19.45
N GLN A 170 2.80 -0.01 19.27
CA GLN A 170 3.81 0.52 20.21
C GLN A 170 3.76 2.05 20.33
N HIS A 171 3.32 2.73 19.28
CA HIS A 171 3.10 4.18 19.28
C HIS A 171 1.67 4.57 19.75
N GLY A 172 0.91 3.63 20.32
CA GLY A 172 -0.40 3.87 20.93
C GLY A 172 -1.50 4.18 19.91
N LYS A 173 -1.33 3.74 18.65
CA LYS A 173 -2.28 4.00 17.57
C LYS A 173 -3.27 2.85 17.43
N ASN A 174 -4.54 3.20 17.25
CA ASN A 174 -5.61 2.22 17.11
C ASN A 174 -5.64 1.66 15.68
N ILE A 175 -5.79 0.35 15.58
CA ILE A 175 -5.92 -0.38 14.32
C ILE A 175 -7.31 -1.01 14.26
N ASP A 176 -7.92 -0.99 13.07
CA ASP A 176 -9.16 -1.70 12.81
C ASP A 176 -9.09 -2.48 11.48
N ALA A 177 -10.12 -3.24 11.16
CA ALA A 177 -10.23 -3.92 9.88
C ALA A 177 -11.67 -4.10 9.41
N VAL A 178 -11.82 -4.16 8.08
CA VAL A 178 -13.11 -4.36 7.43
C VAL A 178 -13.67 -5.75 7.76
N PHE A 179 -12.84 -6.78 7.68
CA PHE A 179 -13.17 -8.16 8.01
C PHE A 179 -12.33 -8.62 9.19
N LYS A 180 -12.99 -8.90 10.32
CA LYS A 180 -12.33 -9.42 11.53
C LYS A 180 -12.43 -10.94 11.51
N GLY A 181 -11.47 -11.63 12.13
CA GLY A 181 -11.45 -13.11 12.17
C GLY A 181 -12.69 -13.78 12.80
N ASN A 182 -13.60 -13.02 13.40
CA ASN A 182 -14.90 -13.51 13.89
C ASN A 182 -16.05 -13.34 12.87
N ASP A 183 -15.78 -12.69 11.73
CA ASP A 183 -16.74 -12.42 10.65
C ASP A 183 -16.67 -13.47 9.52
N ILE A 184 -15.82 -14.49 9.66
CA ILE A 184 -15.60 -15.61 8.73
C ILE A 184 -15.84 -16.93 9.48
#